data_AF-F9VDV8-F1
#
_entry.id   AF-F9VDV8-F1
#
_cell.length_a   1.000
_cell.length_b   1.000
_cell.length_c   1.000
_cell.angle_alpha   90.00
_cell.angle_beta   90.00
_cell.angle_gamma   90.00
#
_symmetry.space_group_name_H-M   'P 1'
#
loop_
_entity.id
_entity.type
_entity.pdbx_description
1 polymer ?
#
loop_
_entity_poly.entity_id
_entity_poly.type
_entity_poly.pdbx_seq_one_letter_code
_entity_poly.pdbx_strand_id
1 'polypeptide(L)'
;MNSYLEAVQAHLTELPQEESGDLIAYYQEYFIESNLTLEEIKAQYGTPKQFATKLKLSYFLDQDDYAQEEEKSIPAKSRLQLVWLIVLGLFASPLLVPLALAVLLLILALLIALLALLFSLYMLDVSLLFGGLFSLVSGLGVVFSSPSTTLVFSGLGLLLFGLGILISPFILFLTKWLCLRFLGMIKWLGRKLTQRTKRNQKGVVL
;
A
#
# COMPACT_ATOMS: atom_id res chain seq x y z
N MET A 1 -36.26 -37.73 12.59
CA MET A 1 -36.52 -36.31 12.29
C MET A 1 -35.90 -35.40 13.33
N ASN A 2 -36.41 -35.39 14.56
CA ASN A 2 -35.99 -34.45 15.62
C ASN A 2 -34.48 -34.48 15.93
N SER A 3 -33.88 -35.67 16.01
CA SER A 3 -32.43 -35.82 16.25
C SER A 3 -31.55 -35.21 15.14
N TYR A 4 -32.03 -35.12 13.89
CA TYR A 4 -31.29 -34.48 12.80
C TYR A 4 -31.33 -32.96 12.93
N LEU A 5 -32.51 -32.38 13.16
CA LEU A 5 -32.68 -30.94 13.34
C LEU A 5 -32.00 -30.42 14.62
N GLU A 6 -32.01 -31.18 15.70
CA GLU A 6 -31.28 -30.86 16.93
C GLU A 6 -29.75 -30.80 16.69
N ALA A 7 -29.22 -31.72 15.87
CA ALA A 7 -27.83 -31.69 15.44
C ALA A 7 -27.52 -30.51 14.50
N VAL A 8 -28.48 -30.06 13.69
CA VAL A 8 -28.35 -28.85 12.86
C VAL A 8 -28.31 -27.61 13.76
N GLN A 9 -29.22 -27.51 14.73
CA GLN A 9 -29.29 -26.40 15.68
C GLN A 9 -28.00 -26.24 16.48
N ALA A 10 -27.39 -27.36 16.91
CA ALA A 10 -26.09 -27.36 17.59
C ALA A 10 -24.94 -26.79 16.72
N HIS A 11 -25.10 -26.72 15.39
CA HIS A 11 -24.14 -26.13 14.46
C HIS A 11 -24.49 -24.69 14.03
N LEU A 12 -25.61 -24.13 14.51
CA LEU A 12 -26.06 -22.76 14.25
C LEU A 12 -25.66 -21.76 15.34
N THR A 13 -24.67 -22.08 16.19
CA THR A 13 -24.27 -21.25 17.34
C THR A 13 -23.76 -19.85 17.00
N GLU A 14 -23.53 -19.55 15.72
CA GLU A 14 -23.14 -18.23 15.22
C GLU A 14 -24.35 -17.31 14.98
N LEU A 15 -25.58 -17.84 14.95
CA LEU A 15 -26.81 -17.05 14.85
C LEU A 15 -27.37 -16.71 16.24
N PRO A 16 -28.12 -15.61 16.38
CA PRO A 16 -28.92 -15.35 17.58
C PRO A 16 -29.82 -16.56 17.93
N GLN A 17 -29.99 -16.83 19.22
CA GLN A 17 -30.75 -18.00 19.68
C GLN A 17 -32.22 -17.99 19.22
N GLU A 18 -32.82 -16.81 19.12
CA GLU A 18 -34.19 -16.63 18.63
C GLU A 18 -34.28 -16.97 17.13
N GLU A 19 -33.46 -16.34 16.29
CA GLU A 19 -33.41 -16.57 14.83
C GLU A 19 -33.11 -18.02 14.46
N SER A 20 -32.15 -18.65 15.14
CA SER A 20 -31.81 -20.05 14.91
C SER A 20 -32.93 -21.00 15.33
N GLY A 21 -33.70 -20.65 16.37
CA GLY A 21 -34.89 -21.40 16.79
C GLY A 21 -36.01 -21.32 15.76
N ASP A 22 -36.27 -20.12 15.25
CA ASP A 22 -37.33 -19.86 14.28
C ASP A 22 -37.05 -20.55 12.94
N LEU A 23 -35.80 -20.53 12.46
CA LEU A 23 -35.41 -21.24 11.25
C LEU A 23 -35.59 -22.76 11.39
N ILE A 24 -35.23 -23.34 12.54
CA ILE A 24 -35.39 -24.77 12.78
C ILE A 24 -36.88 -25.14 12.87
N ALA A 25 -37.71 -24.31 13.51
CA ALA A 25 -39.15 -24.50 13.59
C ALA A 25 -39.80 -24.47 12.20
N TYR A 26 -39.44 -23.50 11.36
CA TYR A 26 -39.93 -23.40 9.98
C TYR A 26 -39.62 -24.66 9.16
N TYR A 27 -38.36 -25.11 9.17
CA TYR A 27 -37.98 -26.31 8.43
C TYR A 27 -38.58 -27.58 9.03
N GLN A 28 -38.81 -27.62 10.34
CA GLN A 28 -39.52 -28.72 10.99
C GLN A 28 -40.96 -28.83 10.49
N GLU A 29 -41.69 -27.72 10.42
CA GLU A 29 -43.06 -27.68 9.88
C GLU A 29 -43.07 -28.07 8.40
N TYR A 30 -42.15 -27.50 7.60
CA TYR A 30 -42.01 -27.84 6.18
C TYR A 30 -41.75 -29.34 5.93
N PHE A 31 -40.89 -29.98 6.73
CA PHE A 31 -40.62 -31.41 6.61
C PHE A 31 -41.83 -32.27 6.99
N ILE A 32 -42.64 -31.82 7.95
CA ILE A 32 -43.87 -32.50 8.37
C ILE A 32 -44.94 -32.36 7.28
N GLU A 33 -45.16 -31.15 6.75
CA GLU A 33 -46.12 -30.89 5.69
C GLU A 33 -45.78 -31.61 4.38
N SER A 34 -44.49 -31.64 4.05
CA SER A 34 -43.99 -32.34 2.86
C SER A 34 -43.92 -33.86 3.04
N ASN A 35 -44.22 -34.37 4.25
CA ASN A 35 -44.15 -35.77 4.64
C ASN A 35 -42.82 -36.44 4.26
N LEU A 36 -41.72 -35.68 4.37
CA LEU A 36 -40.40 -36.13 3.97
C LEU A 36 -39.85 -37.14 4.99
N THR A 37 -39.24 -38.21 4.50
CA THR A 37 -38.54 -39.17 5.36
C THR A 37 -37.13 -38.67 5.69
N LEU A 38 -36.55 -39.20 6.77
CA LEU A 38 -35.20 -38.81 7.21
C LEU A 38 -34.13 -39.05 6.12
N GLU A 39 -34.31 -40.07 5.30
CA GLU A 39 -33.38 -40.42 4.23
C GLU A 39 -33.48 -39.43 3.05
N GLU A 40 -34.67 -38.95 2.73
CA GLU A 40 -34.89 -37.92 1.71
C GLU A 40 -34.31 -36.56 2.13
N ILE A 41 -34.44 -36.21 3.42
CA ILE A 41 -33.87 -34.97 3.97
C ILE A 41 -32.34 -35.01 3.91
N LYS A 42 -31.72 -36.13 4.28
CA LYS A 42 -30.26 -36.30 4.14
C LYS A 42 -29.82 -36.27 2.68
N ALA A 43 -30.62 -36.80 1.75
CA ALA A 43 -30.31 -36.76 0.32
C ALA A 43 -30.39 -35.34 -0.25
N GLN A 44 -31.38 -34.55 0.16
CA GLN A 44 -31.62 -33.21 -0.38
C GLN A 44 -30.77 -32.13 0.31
N TYR A 45 -30.63 -32.19 1.63
CA TYR A 45 -29.98 -31.15 2.42
C TYR A 45 -28.58 -31.55 2.92
N GLY A 46 -28.25 -32.83 2.89
CA GLY A 46 -26.93 -33.36 3.23
C GLY A 46 -26.79 -33.69 4.71
N THR A 47 -25.54 -33.66 5.20
CA THR A 47 -25.24 -33.86 6.62
C THR A 47 -25.73 -32.67 7.47
N PRO A 48 -26.03 -32.86 8.78
CA PRO A 48 -26.48 -31.78 9.67
C PRO A 48 -25.58 -30.52 9.60
N LYS A 49 -24.26 -30.72 9.53
CA LYS A 49 -23.27 -29.64 9.42
C LYS A 49 -23.35 -28.90 8.08
N GLN A 50 -23.56 -29.61 6.98
CA GLN A 50 -23.69 -29.01 5.65
C GLN A 50 -24.97 -28.19 5.55
N PHE A 51 -26.08 -28.72 6.06
CA PHE A 51 -27.36 -28.00 6.09
C PHE A 51 -27.26 -26.75 6.98
N ALA A 52 -26.69 -26.85 8.18
CA ALA A 52 -26.45 -25.70 9.04
C ALA A 52 -25.60 -24.63 8.31
N THR A 53 -24.50 -25.02 7.65
CA THR A 53 -23.65 -24.07 6.92
C THR A 53 -24.38 -23.36 5.79
N LYS A 54 -25.23 -24.08 5.03
CA LYS A 54 -26.06 -23.48 3.98
C LYS A 54 -27.07 -22.48 4.56
N LEU A 55 -27.70 -22.84 5.69
CA LEU A 55 -28.67 -21.99 6.37
C LEU A 55 -28.03 -20.70 6.93
N LYS A 56 -26.80 -20.82 7.47
CA LYS A 56 -26.01 -19.64 7.87
C LYS A 56 -25.74 -18.73 6.68
N LEU A 57 -25.25 -19.31 5.57
CA LEU A 57 -24.95 -18.53 4.37
C LEU A 57 -26.19 -17.84 3.81
N SER A 58 -27.34 -18.51 3.73
CA SER A 58 -28.58 -17.87 3.29
C SER A 58 -29.00 -16.75 4.23
N TYR A 59 -28.92 -16.94 5.54
CA TYR A 59 -29.25 -15.89 6.52
C TYR A 59 -28.35 -14.66 6.38
N PHE A 60 -27.03 -14.85 6.20
CA PHE A 60 -26.10 -13.71 6.01
C PHE A 60 -26.25 -13.05 4.64
N LEU A 61 -26.54 -13.82 3.58
CA LEU A 61 -26.78 -13.27 2.25
C LEU A 61 -28.09 -12.48 2.21
N ASP A 62 -29.15 -13.01 2.80
CA ASP A 62 -30.40 -12.27 2.96
C ASP A 62 -30.15 -11.02 3.82
N GLN A 63 -29.39 -11.11 4.91
CA GLN A 63 -29.06 -9.94 5.73
C GLN A 63 -28.18 -8.91 5.00
N ASP A 64 -27.25 -9.34 4.13
CA ASP A 64 -26.43 -8.46 3.31
C ASP A 64 -27.25 -7.83 2.17
N ASP A 65 -28.19 -8.58 1.58
CA ASP A 65 -29.18 -8.07 0.63
C ASP A 65 -30.17 -7.13 1.33
N TYR A 66 -30.61 -7.40 2.57
CA TYR A 66 -31.37 -6.46 3.41
C TYR A 66 -30.50 -5.29 3.89
N ALA A 67 -29.19 -5.44 4.03
CA ALA A 67 -28.27 -4.31 4.27
C ALA A 67 -28.07 -3.46 3.02
N GLN A 68 -28.35 -4.01 1.82
CA GLN A 68 -28.45 -3.28 0.56
C GLN A 68 -29.89 -2.81 0.24
N GLU A 69 -30.92 -3.46 0.77
CA GLU A 69 -32.35 -3.22 0.50
C GLU A 69 -33.09 -2.50 1.64
N GLU A 70 -32.45 -2.22 2.79
CA GLU A 70 -32.93 -1.24 3.77
C GLU A 70 -32.74 0.20 3.28
N GLU A 71 -33.25 0.44 2.08
CA GLU A 71 -33.91 1.68 1.72
C GLU A 71 -35.22 1.80 2.52
N LYS A 72 -35.14 2.00 3.85
CA LYS A 72 -36.32 2.53 4.57
C LYS A 72 -35.98 3.44 5.73
N SER A 73 -36.18 4.71 5.44
CA SER A 73 -36.17 5.86 6.35
C SER A 73 -34.81 6.26 6.90
N ILE A 74 -33.91 6.62 5.98
CA ILE A 74 -32.84 7.55 6.31
C ILE A 74 -33.46 8.82 6.95
N PRO A 75 -33.17 9.13 8.24
CA PRO A 75 -33.57 10.41 8.82
C PRO A 75 -32.96 11.52 7.94
N ALA A 76 -33.70 12.59 7.64
CA ALA A 76 -33.34 13.59 6.61
C ALA A 76 -31.87 14.08 6.65
N LYS A 77 -31.24 14.03 7.83
CA LYS A 77 -29.82 14.34 8.07
C LYS A 77 -28.85 13.37 7.40
N SER A 78 -29.15 12.07 7.33
CA SER A 78 -28.29 11.05 6.72
C SER A 78 -28.45 10.97 5.19
N ARG A 79 -29.58 11.45 4.63
CA ARG A 79 -29.82 11.41 3.17
C ARG A 79 -28.98 12.46 2.47
N LEU A 80 -28.87 13.64 3.07
CA LEU A 80 -27.88 14.66 2.71
C LEU A 80 -26.46 14.13 2.89
N GLN A 81 -26.18 13.32 3.92
CA GLN A 81 -24.85 12.76 4.16
C GLN A 81 -24.48 11.67 3.13
N LEU A 82 -25.44 10.87 2.68
CA LEU A 82 -25.29 9.91 1.58
C LEU A 82 -25.14 10.61 0.24
N VAL A 83 -25.97 11.61 -0.06
CA VAL A 83 -25.81 12.45 -1.26
C VAL A 83 -24.46 13.17 -1.23
N TRP A 84 -24.03 13.68 -0.08
CA TRP A 84 -22.72 14.31 0.07
C TRP A 84 -21.59 13.29 -0.10
N LEU A 85 -21.73 12.05 0.41
CA LEU A 85 -20.78 10.96 0.17
C LEU A 85 -20.73 10.53 -1.31
N ILE A 86 -21.87 10.48 -2.00
CA ILE A 86 -21.96 10.15 -3.43
C ILE A 86 -21.36 11.28 -4.26
N VAL A 87 -21.64 12.55 -3.95
CA VAL A 87 -21.02 13.71 -4.60
C VAL A 87 -19.52 13.75 -4.33
N LEU A 88 -19.10 13.48 -3.09
CA LEU A 88 -17.69 13.43 -2.70
C LEU A 88 -17.00 12.24 -3.37
N GLY A 89 -17.66 11.10 -3.52
CA GLY A 89 -17.18 9.93 -4.26
C GLY A 89 -17.11 10.17 -5.77
N LEU A 90 -18.10 10.86 -6.34
CA LEU A 90 -18.15 11.25 -7.75
C LEU A 90 -17.11 12.34 -8.08
N PHE A 91 -16.75 13.19 -7.11
CA PHE A 91 -15.63 14.12 -7.23
C PHE A 91 -14.28 13.48 -6.91
N ALA A 92 -14.22 12.49 -6.00
CA ALA A 92 -13.01 11.76 -5.69
C ALA A 92 -12.59 10.81 -6.82
N SER A 93 -13.55 10.25 -7.57
CA SER A 93 -13.30 9.39 -8.74
C SER A 93 -12.45 10.07 -9.84
N PRO A 94 -12.79 11.29 -10.33
CA PRO A 94 -11.96 12.03 -11.27
C PRO A 94 -10.73 12.66 -10.60
N LEU A 95 -10.66 12.71 -9.26
CA LEU A 95 -9.46 13.18 -8.53
C LEU A 95 -8.41 12.08 -8.38
N LEU A 96 -8.82 10.81 -8.31
CA LEU A 96 -7.92 9.69 -8.09
C LEU A 96 -6.90 9.53 -9.21
N VAL A 97 -7.35 9.67 -10.47
CA VAL A 97 -6.50 9.56 -11.67
C VAL A 97 -5.43 10.68 -11.72
N PRO A 98 -5.78 11.98 -11.65
CA PRO A 98 -4.79 13.05 -11.64
C PRO A 98 -3.95 13.05 -10.37
N LEU A 99 -4.49 12.64 -9.22
CA LEU A 99 -3.71 12.54 -7.98
C LEU A 99 -2.67 11.42 -8.05
N ALA A 100 -3.04 10.24 -8.57
CA ALA A 100 -2.09 9.14 -8.80
C ALA A 100 -0.99 9.56 -9.79
N LEU A 101 -1.36 10.26 -10.86
CA LEU A 101 -0.42 10.76 -11.85
C LEU A 101 0.50 11.84 -11.27
N ALA A 102 -0.03 12.75 -10.46
CA ALA A 102 0.74 13.77 -9.73
C ALA A 102 1.75 13.12 -8.79
N VAL A 103 1.34 12.13 -7.98
CA VAL A 103 2.25 11.40 -7.09
C VAL A 103 3.34 10.68 -7.88
N LEU A 104 3.00 10.04 -9.02
CA LEU A 104 3.98 9.39 -9.89
C LEU A 104 5.02 10.39 -10.42
N LEU A 105 4.56 11.54 -10.94
CA LEU A 105 5.43 12.61 -11.41
C LEU A 105 6.29 13.19 -10.30
N LEU A 106 5.75 13.34 -9.09
CA LEU A 106 6.48 13.84 -7.93
C LEU A 106 7.61 12.88 -7.53
N ILE A 107 7.33 11.57 -7.53
CA ILE A 107 8.36 10.53 -7.31
C ILE A 107 9.43 10.58 -8.41
N LEU A 108 9.02 10.73 -9.67
CA LEU A 108 9.96 10.83 -10.81
C LEU A 108 10.82 12.10 -10.71
N ALA A 109 10.21 13.24 -10.42
CA ALA A 109 10.88 14.52 -10.24
C ALA A 109 11.88 14.45 -9.09
N LEU A 110 11.52 13.82 -7.97
CA LEU A 110 12.43 13.60 -6.85
C LEU A 110 13.63 12.73 -7.26
N LEU A 111 13.40 11.69 -8.06
CA LEU A 111 14.47 10.83 -8.57
C LEU A 111 15.43 11.62 -9.48
N ILE A 112 14.89 12.40 -10.42
CA ILE A 112 15.68 13.23 -11.33
C ILE A 112 16.44 14.31 -10.56
N ALA A 113 15.80 15.00 -9.62
CA ALA A 113 16.43 16.02 -8.79
C ALA A 113 17.59 15.42 -7.98
N LEU A 114 17.42 14.22 -7.43
CA LEU A 114 18.48 13.53 -6.73
C LEU A 114 19.66 13.19 -7.64
N LEU A 115 19.37 12.69 -8.84
CA LEU A 115 20.40 12.35 -9.83
C LEU A 115 21.14 13.60 -10.31
N ALA A 116 20.41 14.70 -10.55
CA ALA A 116 20.97 15.99 -10.92
C ALA A 116 21.84 16.59 -9.80
N LEU A 117 21.40 16.49 -8.55
CA LEU A 117 22.18 16.92 -7.39
C LEU A 117 23.48 16.12 -7.26
N LEU A 118 23.41 14.80 -7.48
CA LEU A 118 24.58 13.94 -7.49
C LEU A 118 25.56 14.33 -8.60
N PHE A 119 25.04 14.55 -9.81
CA PHE A 119 25.84 14.94 -10.97
C PHE A 119 26.49 16.32 -10.79
N SER A 120 25.74 17.30 -10.28
CA SER A 120 26.25 18.63 -9.95
C SER A 120 27.39 18.57 -8.94
N LEU A 121 27.27 17.70 -7.94
CA LEU A 121 28.28 17.55 -6.90
C LEU A 121 29.57 16.93 -7.44
N TYR A 122 29.46 15.95 -8.34
CA TYR A 122 30.60 15.40 -9.09
C TYR A 122 31.27 16.45 -10.00
N MET A 123 30.48 17.24 -10.73
CA MET A 123 31.01 18.28 -11.61
C MET A 123 31.69 19.40 -10.83
N LEU A 124 31.18 19.72 -9.63
CA LEU A 124 31.82 20.67 -8.72
C LEU A 124 33.20 20.17 -8.29
N ASP A 125 33.30 18.90 -7.88
CA ASP A 125 34.57 18.27 -7.48
C ASP A 125 35.60 18.32 -8.61
N VAL A 126 35.20 17.91 -9.83
CA VAL A 126 36.06 17.95 -11.01
C VAL A 126 36.50 19.39 -11.31
N SER A 127 35.58 20.36 -11.27
CA SER A 127 35.89 21.77 -11.51
C SER A 127 36.82 22.34 -10.44
N LEU A 128 36.70 21.92 -9.19
CA LEU A 128 37.57 22.38 -8.10
C LEU A 128 38.99 21.85 -8.24
N LEU A 129 39.14 20.59 -8.68
CA LEU A 129 40.45 19.99 -8.97
C LEU A 129 41.11 20.67 -10.17
N PHE A 130 40.42 20.79 -11.30
CA PHE A 130 40.99 21.44 -12.49
C PHE A 130 41.21 22.94 -12.29
N GLY A 131 40.27 23.62 -11.64
CA GLY A 131 40.36 25.04 -11.31
C GLY A 131 41.48 25.34 -10.32
N GLY A 132 41.66 24.50 -9.29
CA GLY A 132 42.78 24.60 -8.35
C GLY A 132 44.14 24.41 -9.03
N LEU A 133 44.25 23.42 -9.93
CA LEU A 133 45.47 23.19 -10.70
C LEU A 133 45.79 24.36 -11.64
N PHE A 134 44.77 24.89 -12.35
CA PHE A 134 44.95 26.03 -13.23
C PHE A 134 45.33 27.31 -12.47
N SER A 135 44.73 27.52 -11.30
CA SER A 135 45.05 28.65 -10.43
C SER A 135 46.49 28.59 -9.89
N LEU A 136 46.98 27.39 -9.56
CA LEU A 136 48.39 27.17 -9.19
C LEU A 136 49.34 27.52 -10.34
N VAL A 137 49.08 27.03 -11.55
CA VAL A 137 49.91 27.32 -12.74
C VAL A 137 49.91 28.81 -13.07
N SER A 138 48.74 29.46 -13.01
CA SER A 138 48.59 30.90 -13.20
C SER A 138 49.35 31.71 -12.13
N GLY A 139 49.28 31.30 -10.86
CA GLY A 139 49.97 31.98 -9.76
C GLY A 139 51.50 31.96 -9.91
N LEU A 140 52.05 30.86 -10.45
CA LEU A 140 53.48 30.74 -10.76
C LEU A 140 53.94 31.63 -11.93
N GLY A 141 53.07 31.94 -12.89
CA GLY A 141 53.40 32.82 -14.02
C GLY A 141 53.60 34.30 -13.62
N VAL A 142 52.98 34.74 -12.53
CA VAL A 142 52.99 36.15 -12.07
C VAL A 142 54.05 36.41 -10.99
N VAL A 143 54.84 35.39 -10.62
CA VAL A 143 55.89 35.43 -9.59
C VAL A 143 56.85 36.59 -9.77
N PHE A 144 57.23 36.90 -11.00
CA PHE A 144 58.20 37.95 -11.30
C PHE A 144 57.63 39.37 -11.26
N SER A 145 56.30 39.54 -11.27
CA SER A 145 55.65 40.86 -11.28
C SER A 145 55.24 41.34 -9.89
N SER A 146 54.70 40.46 -9.03
CA SER A 146 54.35 40.85 -7.66
C SER A 146 54.24 39.60 -6.74
N PRO A 147 55.17 39.44 -5.77
CA PRO A 147 55.24 38.26 -4.90
C PRO A 147 54.04 38.12 -3.96
N SER A 148 53.38 39.24 -3.60
CA SER A 148 52.17 39.22 -2.75
C SER A 148 51.00 38.52 -3.44
N THR A 149 50.78 38.79 -4.73
CA THR A 149 49.75 38.14 -5.53
C THR A 149 49.99 36.66 -5.72
N THR A 150 51.25 36.25 -5.93
CA THR A 150 51.60 34.83 -6.02
C THR A 150 51.27 34.06 -4.75
N LEU A 151 51.54 34.64 -3.58
CA LEU A 151 51.30 33.99 -2.28
C LEU A 151 49.80 33.81 -2.03
N VAL A 152 48.98 34.81 -2.40
CA VAL A 152 47.52 34.72 -2.31
C VAL A 152 46.96 33.70 -3.30
N PHE A 153 47.34 33.74 -4.58
CA PHE A 153 46.82 32.80 -5.59
C PHE A 153 47.28 31.35 -5.35
N SER A 154 48.54 31.15 -4.97
CA SER A 154 49.06 29.83 -4.62
C SER A 154 48.37 29.27 -3.36
N GLY A 155 48.21 30.09 -2.32
CA GLY A 155 47.50 29.71 -1.09
C GLY A 155 46.02 29.41 -1.33
N LEU A 156 45.32 30.24 -2.12
CA LEU A 156 43.91 30.05 -2.45
C LEU A 156 43.71 28.79 -3.32
N GLY A 157 44.60 28.58 -4.30
CA GLY A 157 44.60 27.37 -5.14
C GLY A 157 44.81 26.10 -4.32
N LEU A 158 45.75 26.12 -3.37
CA LEU A 158 46.02 24.98 -2.48
C LEU A 158 44.87 24.72 -1.49
N LEU A 159 44.22 25.79 -0.99
CA LEU A 159 43.02 25.67 -0.16
C LEU A 159 41.86 25.04 -0.93
N LEU A 160 41.58 25.52 -2.15
CA LEU A 160 40.51 25.00 -3.00
C LEU A 160 40.77 23.53 -3.40
N PHE A 161 42.01 23.22 -3.77
CA PHE A 161 42.41 21.86 -4.13
C PHE A 161 42.35 20.90 -2.93
N GLY A 162 42.80 21.36 -1.75
CA GLY A 162 42.72 20.63 -0.50
C GLY A 162 41.27 20.38 -0.05
N LEU A 163 40.38 21.38 -0.18
CA LEU A 163 38.95 21.20 0.08
C LEU A 163 38.33 20.17 -0.88
N GLY A 164 38.65 20.23 -2.18
CA GLY A 164 38.13 19.26 -3.16
C GLY A 164 38.51 17.82 -2.82
N ILE A 165 39.79 17.58 -2.48
CA ILE A 165 40.25 16.26 -2.05
C ILE A 165 39.55 15.77 -0.78
N LEU A 166 39.27 16.68 0.17
CA LEU A 166 38.62 16.32 1.43
C LEU A 166 37.12 16.02 1.23
N ILE A 167 36.47 16.72 0.29
CA ILE A 167 35.04 16.59 -0.03
C ILE A 167 34.77 15.35 -0.90
N SER A 168 35.73 14.93 -1.73
CA SER A 168 35.61 13.76 -2.61
C SER A 168 35.22 12.44 -1.90
N PRO A 169 35.87 11.99 -0.81
CA PRO A 169 35.44 10.78 -0.10
C PRO A 169 34.08 10.95 0.59
N PHE A 170 33.72 12.18 1.00
CA PHE A 170 32.42 12.49 1.59
C PHE A 170 31.29 12.32 0.56
N ILE A 171 31.53 12.73 -0.68
CA ILE A 171 30.60 12.56 -1.81
C ILE A 171 30.40 11.08 -2.14
N LEU A 172 31.47 10.29 -2.18
CA LEU A 172 31.38 8.85 -2.41
C LEU A 172 30.62 8.13 -1.29
N PHE A 173 30.86 8.54 -0.04
CA PHE A 173 30.13 8.02 1.11
C PHE A 173 28.64 8.36 1.03
N LEU A 174 28.32 9.63 0.73
CA LEU A 174 26.94 10.09 0.60
C LEU A 174 26.22 9.38 -0.56
N THR A 175 26.89 9.20 -1.69
CA THR A 175 26.38 8.48 -2.87
C THR A 175 26.05 7.03 -2.52
N LYS A 176 26.98 6.31 -1.88
CA LYS A 176 26.75 4.92 -1.46
C LYS A 176 25.62 4.83 -0.44
N TRP A 177 25.56 5.76 0.52
CA TRP A 177 24.52 5.79 1.54
C TRP A 177 23.13 6.04 0.93
N LEU A 178 23.01 6.99 0.00
CA LEU A 178 21.78 7.25 -0.75
C LEU A 178 21.36 6.03 -1.56
N CYS A 179 22.28 5.42 -2.30
CA CYS A 179 22.02 4.24 -3.11
C CYS A 179 21.52 3.06 -2.25
N LEU A 180 22.16 2.81 -1.10
CA LEU A 180 21.73 1.80 -0.13
C LEU A 180 20.33 2.07 0.43
N ARG A 181 20.00 3.33 0.72
CA ARG A 181 18.66 3.73 1.17
C ARG A 181 17.61 3.54 0.09
N PHE A 182 17.91 3.92 -1.15
CA PHE A 182 17.02 3.70 -2.30
C PHE A 182 16.77 2.20 -2.57
N LEU A 183 17.82 1.39 -2.61
CA LEU A 183 17.67 -0.07 -2.78
C LEU A 183 16.94 -0.72 -1.60
N GLY A 184 17.14 -0.23 -0.38
CA GLY A 184 16.41 -0.67 0.81
C GLY A 184 14.91 -0.43 0.68
N MET A 185 14.52 0.76 0.21
CA MET A 185 13.13 1.12 -0.05
C MET A 185 12.50 0.24 -1.14
N ILE A 186 13.18 0.03 -2.26
CA ILE A 186 12.72 -0.83 -3.36
C ILE A 186 12.57 -2.29 -2.92
N LYS A 187 13.53 -2.83 -2.16
CA LYS A 187 13.42 -4.19 -1.59
C LYS A 187 12.32 -4.31 -0.54
N TRP A 188 12.01 -3.23 0.19
CA TRP A 188 10.89 -3.22 1.16
C TRP A 188 9.54 -3.18 0.44
N LEU A 189 9.41 -2.33 -0.59
CA LEU A 189 8.20 -2.23 -1.41
C LEU A 189 7.94 -3.53 -2.19
N GLY A 190 8.98 -4.12 -2.78
CA GLY A 190 8.91 -5.41 -3.45
C GLY A 190 8.50 -6.54 -2.50
N ARG A 191 9.08 -6.59 -1.30
CA ARG A 191 8.66 -7.59 -0.29
C ARG A 191 7.20 -7.43 0.14
N LYS A 192 6.70 -6.19 0.28
CA LYS A 192 5.30 -5.94 0.63
C LYS A 192 4.33 -6.36 -0.47
N LEU A 193 4.69 -6.20 -1.74
CA LEU A 193 3.87 -6.64 -2.87
C LEU A 193 3.91 -8.16 -3.04
N THR A 194 5.08 -8.79 -2.96
CA THR A 194 5.21 -10.25 -3.12
C THR A 194 4.58 -11.04 -1.96
N GLN A 195 4.52 -10.49 -0.74
CA GLN A 195 3.83 -11.14 0.39
C GLN A 195 2.30 -11.16 0.24
N ARG A 196 1.69 -10.21 -0.49
CA ARG A 196 0.24 -10.26 -0.76
C ARG A 196 -0.12 -11.39 -1.74
N THR A 197 0.73 -11.68 -2.72
CA THR A 197 0.48 -12.75 -3.70
C THR A 197 0.59 -14.15 -3.11
N LYS A 198 1.52 -14.40 -2.16
CA LYS A 198 1.64 -15.70 -1.49
C LYS A 198 0.50 -16.03 -0.51
N ARG A 199 -0.24 -15.05 0.00
CA ARG A 199 -1.42 -15.30 0.86
C ARG A 199 -2.62 -15.77 0.05
N ASN A 200 -2.74 -15.37 -1.22
CA ASN A 200 -3.87 -15.72 -2.08
C ASN A 200 -3.75 -17.13 -2.71
N GLN A 201 -2.52 -17.66 -2.87
CA GLN A 201 -2.33 -19.03 -3.38
C GLN A 201 -2.55 -20.14 -2.34
N LYS A 202 -2.53 -19.84 -1.03
CA LYS A 202 -2.81 -20.84 0.02
C LYS A 202 -4.30 -21.02 0.32
N GLY A 203 -5.16 -20.12 -0.15
CA GLY A 203 -6.62 -20.21 0.04
C GLY A 203 -7.38 -20.98 -1.05
N VAL A 204 -6.70 -21.42 -2.11
CA VAL A 204 -7.32 -22.13 -3.26
C VAL A 204 -7.04 -23.64 -3.21
N VAL A 205 -6.31 -24.12 -2.20
CA VAL A 205 -5.88 -25.53 -2.10
C VAL A 205 -6.38 -26.21 -0.81
N LEU A 206 -7.41 -25.67 -0.16
CA LEU A 206 -8.07 -26.31 0.98
C LEU A 206 -9.56 -26.43 0.73
#